data_AF-A0A1G1T0K1-F1
#
_entry.id   AF-A0A1G1T0K1-F1
#
_cell.length_a   1.000
_cell.length_b   1.000
_cell.length_c   1.000
_cell.angle_alpha   90.00
_cell.angle_beta   90.00
_cell.angle_gamma   90.00
#
_symmetry.space_group_name_H-M   'P 1'
#
loop_
_entity.id
_entity.type
_entity.pdbx_description
1 polymer ?
#
loop_
_entity_poly.entity_id
_entity_poly.type
_entity_poly.pdbx_seq_one_letter_code
_entity_poly.pdbx_strand_id
1 'polypeptide(L)'
;MLVVTQNKDLALATLSKQLMGGVLRVIYQQHMQLGRPKRSLVHRLRFGQLDAWLTPLPGLGQEVLRSTHLEARRLHVVPLGLPVEQFAPPARTRSQARQELTLPAQGLLLGILGRFDRGKGQDFVLEALHLLRSEYGHDAGLLVMGAPSRNEGDTYYQQLQQQVARLGLAAEVHFRGFRPNPDVFYQAIDFSVMARLTAW
;
A
#
# COMPACT_ATOMS: atom_id res chain seq x y z
N MET A 1 -12.74 -10.44 25.32
CA MET A 1 -11.50 -10.16 24.55
C MET A 1 -11.79 -9.00 23.62
N LEU A 2 -10.92 -8.00 23.57
CA LEU A 2 -11.07 -6.79 22.76
C LEU A 2 -9.91 -6.69 21.77
N VAL A 3 -10.22 -6.55 20.48
CA VAL A 3 -9.24 -6.30 19.42
C VAL A 3 -9.30 -4.83 19.04
N VAL A 4 -8.15 -4.16 19.12
CA VAL A 4 -7.99 -2.74 18.80
C VAL A 4 -7.22 -2.62 17.49
N THR A 5 -7.78 -1.93 16.51
CA THR A 5 -7.14 -1.74 15.18
C THR A 5 -6.64 -0.32 14.96
N GLN A 6 -7.17 0.66 15.72
CA GLN A 6 -6.77 2.06 15.63
C GLN A 6 -5.90 2.46 16.82
N ASN A 7 -4.76 3.09 16.55
CA ASN A 7 -3.80 3.48 17.60
C ASN A 7 -4.42 4.45 18.62
N LYS A 8 -5.30 5.37 18.17
CA LYS A 8 -5.97 6.34 19.05
C LYS A 8 -6.84 5.68 20.12
N ASP A 9 -7.35 4.47 19.88
CA ASP A 9 -8.23 3.76 20.80
C ASP A 9 -7.46 2.95 21.86
N LEU A 10 -6.14 2.81 21.70
CA LEU A 10 -5.29 2.05 22.62
C LEU A 10 -5.30 2.62 24.04
N ALA A 11 -5.34 3.94 24.18
CA ALA A 11 -5.36 4.58 25.50
C ALA A 11 -6.66 4.21 26.25
N LEU A 12 -7.81 4.28 25.57
CA LEU A 12 -9.09 3.91 26.14
C LEU A 12 -9.14 2.40 26.47
N ALA A 13 -8.74 1.54 25.53
CA ALA A 13 -8.77 0.10 25.72
C ALA A 13 -7.89 -0.37 26.89
N THR A 14 -6.70 0.20 27.05
CA THR A 14 -5.79 -0.13 28.16
C THR A 14 -6.31 0.41 29.49
N LEU A 15 -6.87 1.62 29.52
CA LEU A 15 -7.53 2.16 30.71
C LEU A 15 -8.75 1.31 31.14
N SER A 16 -9.60 0.91 30.19
CA SER A 16 -10.73 0.02 30.47
C SER A 16 -10.27 -1.31 31.07
N LYS A 17 -9.15 -1.87 30.60
CA LYS A 17 -8.55 -3.08 31.21
C LYS A 17 -8.18 -2.85 32.67
N GLN A 18 -7.59 -1.70 33.02
CA GLN A 18 -7.24 -1.38 34.41
C GLN A 18 -8.49 -1.24 35.29
N LEU A 19 -9.49 -0.50 34.82
CA LEU A 19 -10.75 -0.29 35.54
C LEU A 19 -11.52 -1.60 35.76
N MET A 20 -11.36 -2.57 34.86
CA MET A 20 -11.94 -3.91 34.97
C MET A 20 -11.04 -4.91 35.73
N GLY A 21 -10.05 -4.44 36.49
CA GLY A 21 -9.18 -5.30 37.31
C GLY A 21 -8.33 -6.28 36.49
N GLY A 22 -8.02 -5.96 35.22
CA GLY A 22 -7.19 -6.79 34.34
C GLY A 22 -7.92 -7.95 33.65
N VAL A 23 -9.22 -8.13 33.88
CA VAL A 23 -10.02 -9.23 33.29
C VAL A 23 -10.14 -9.11 31.78
N LEU A 24 -10.12 -7.89 31.25
CA LEU A 24 -10.22 -7.65 29.81
C LEU A 24 -8.91 -8.00 29.10
N ARG A 25 -8.95 -9.02 28.23
CA ARG A 25 -7.86 -9.28 27.27
C ARG A 25 -7.89 -8.26 26.14
N VAL A 26 -6.79 -7.55 25.92
CA VAL A 26 -6.61 -6.50 24.90
C VAL A 26 -5.53 -6.93 23.91
N ILE A 27 -5.93 -7.03 22.64
CA ILE A 27 -5.05 -7.37 21.52
C ILE A 27 -4.98 -6.15 20.60
N TYR A 28 -3.77 -5.73 20.21
CA TYR A 28 -3.60 -4.65 19.24
C TYR A 28 -3.21 -5.21 17.87
N GLN A 29 -3.95 -4.88 16.82
CA GLN A 29 -3.62 -5.20 15.44
C GLN A 29 -3.08 -3.95 14.73
N GLN A 30 -1.79 -3.96 14.43
CA GLN A 30 -1.10 -2.86 13.75
C GLN A 30 -1.32 -2.94 12.24
N HIS A 31 -1.56 -1.80 11.59
CA HIS A 31 -1.66 -1.71 10.13
C HIS A 31 -0.56 -0.85 9.48
N MET A 32 0.10 0.02 10.27
CA MET A 32 1.05 1.03 9.79
C MET A 32 2.35 1.00 10.59
N GLN A 33 3.44 1.52 10.01
CA GLN A 33 4.71 1.72 10.72
C GLN A 33 4.54 2.62 11.95
N LEU A 34 5.41 2.46 12.97
CA LEU A 34 5.35 3.24 14.20
C LEU A 34 5.88 4.68 14.00
N GLY A 35 6.68 4.89 12.95
CA GLY A 35 7.20 6.16 12.49
C GLY A 35 8.32 6.74 13.37
N ARG A 36 8.06 6.86 14.68
CA ARG A 36 9.05 7.28 15.70
C ARG A 36 9.14 6.25 16.82
N PRO A 37 10.31 6.09 17.47
CA PRO A 37 10.44 5.25 18.65
C PRO A 37 9.41 5.59 19.73
N LYS A 38 8.74 4.57 20.26
CA LYS A 38 7.67 4.65 21.26
C LYS A 38 8.14 4.04 22.59
N ARG A 39 9.24 4.58 23.14
CA ARG A 39 9.94 4.04 24.33
C ARG A 39 9.75 4.84 25.62
N SER A 40 8.96 5.92 25.60
CA SER A 40 8.72 6.71 26.82
C SER A 40 7.90 5.93 27.86
N LEU A 41 7.89 6.40 29.11
CA LEU A 41 7.17 5.77 30.22
C LEU A 41 5.68 5.55 29.91
N VAL A 42 5.02 6.53 29.30
CA VAL A 42 3.62 6.41 28.88
C VAL A 42 3.43 5.27 27.88
N HIS A 43 4.36 5.11 26.93
CA HIS A 43 4.31 4.00 25.98
C HIS A 43 4.58 2.66 26.66
N ARG A 44 5.56 2.60 27.58
CA ARG A 44 5.87 1.40 28.35
C ARG A 44 4.67 0.92 29.17
N LEU A 45 4.03 1.83 29.91
CA LEU A 45 2.84 1.54 30.71
C LEU A 45 1.65 1.12 29.85
N ARG A 46 1.41 1.82 28.73
CA ARG A 46 0.30 1.49 27.82
C ARG A 46 0.51 0.14 27.12
N PHE A 47 1.67 -0.07 26.51
CA PHE A 47 1.93 -1.30 25.75
C PHE A 47 2.19 -2.51 26.64
N GLY A 48 2.68 -2.32 27.87
CA GLY A 48 2.81 -3.39 28.86
C GLY A 48 1.48 -4.04 29.26
N GLN A 49 0.36 -3.37 28.99
CA GLN A 49 -0.99 -3.88 29.25
C GLN A 49 -1.58 -4.70 28.10
N LEU A 50 -0.94 -4.71 26.94
CA LEU A 50 -1.37 -5.53 25.82
C LEU A 50 -1.06 -6.99 26.11
N ASP A 51 -2.05 -7.85 25.86
CA ASP A 51 -1.89 -9.30 25.95
C ASP A 51 -1.23 -9.85 24.67
N ALA A 52 -1.54 -9.23 23.53
CA ALA A 52 -0.87 -9.51 22.26
C ALA A 52 -0.80 -8.27 21.36
N TRP A 53 0.24 -8.21 20.55
CA TRP A 53 0.42 -7.23 19.47
C TRP A 53 0.60 -8.01 18.16
N LEU A 54 -0.33 -7.84 17.24
CA LEU A 54 -0.33 -8.46 15.92
C LEU A 54 0.26 -7.50 14.90
N THR A 55 1.22 -7.98 14.12
CA THR A 55 1.82 -7.23 13.00
C THR A 55 1.61 -8.00 11.70
N PRO A 56 1.35 -7.34 10.57
CA PRO A 56 1.05 -8.01 9.32
C PRO A 56 2.32 -8.48 8.58
N LEU A 57 3.48 -7.97 8.96
CA LEU A 57 4.75 -8.22 8.29
C LEU A 57 5.86 -8.44 9.32
N PRO A 58 6.79 -9.38 9.09
CA PRO A 58 7.95 -9.58 9.96
C PRO A 58 8.77 -8.30 10.20
N GLY A 59 8.93 -7.46 9.18
CA GLY A 59 9.66 -6.18 9.29
C GLY A 59 9.00 -5.19 10.26
N LEU A 60 7.66 -5.16 10.33
CA LEU A 60 6.96 -4.35 11.33
C LEU A 60 7.11 -4.95 12.74
N GLY A 61 7.13 -6.29 12.85
CA GLY A 61 7.44 -6.96 14.11
C GLY A 61 8.83 -6.57 14.64
N GLN A 62 9.84 -6.57 13.78
CA GLN A 62 11.19 -6.11 14.14
C GLN A 62 11.20 -4.62 14.54
N GLU A 63 10.45 -3.78 13.82
CA GLU A 63 10.29 -2.37 14.18
C GLU A 63 9.67 -2.22 15.59
N VAL A 64 8.66 -3.01 15.94
CA VAL A 64 8.03 -3.00 17.27
C VAL A 64 9.04 -3.38 18.36
N LEU A 65 9.81 -4.46 18.19
CA LEU A 65 10.80 -4.88 19.19
C LEU A 65 11.90 -3.83 19.38
N ARG A 66 12.34 -3.18 18.29
CA ARG A 66 13.37 -2.12 18.34
C ARG A 66 12.83 -0.82 18.95
N SER A 67 11.57 -0.50 18.66
CA SER A 67 10.99 0.84 18.90
C SER A 67 10.11 0.90 20.13
N THR A 68 9.84 -0.21 20.82
CA THR A 68 8.97 -0.27 22.00
C THR A 68 9.65 -1.06 23.14
N HIS A 69 8.93 -1.24 24.25
CA HIS A 69 9.33 -2.14 25.35
C HIS A 69 8.43 -3.39 25.41
N LEU A 70 7.79 -3.75 24.30
CA LEU A 70 6.94 -4.93 24.23
C LEU A 70 7.79 -6.21 24.40
N GLU A 71 7.31 -7.15 25.21
CA GLU A 71 7.94 -8.46 25.34
C GLU A 71 7.76 -9.27 24.05
N ALA A 72 8.84 -9.88 23.54
CA ALA A 72 8.81 -10.63 22.29
C ALA A 72 7.76 -11.75 22.25
N ARG A 73 7.50 -12.41 23.40
CA ARG A 73 6.47 -13.45 23.53
C ARG A 73 5.03 -12.97 23.26
N ARG A 74 4.78 -11.66 23.31
CA ARG A 74 3.46 -11.04 23.05
C ARG A 74 3.34 -10.50 21.63
N LEU A 75 4.42 -10.57 20.84
CA LEU A 75 4.43 -10.12 19.46
C LEU A 75 4.13 -11.31 18.55
N HIS A 76 3.14 -11.15 17.66
CA HIS A 76 2.79 -12.17 16.70
C HIS A 76 2.74 -11.57 15.29
N VAL A 77 3.29 -12.29 14.32
CA VAL A 77 3.16 -11.94 12.91
C VAL A 77 1.93 -12.66 12.35
N VAL A 78 0.91 -11.91 11.98
CA VAL A 78 -0.34 -12.40 11.39
C VAL A 78 -0.59 -11.62 10.11
N PRO A 79 -0.24 -12.18 8.94
CA PRO A 79 -0.45 -11.53 7.64
C PRO A 79 -1.92 -11.14 7.43
N LEU A 80 -2.14 -10.08 6.64
CA LEU A 80 -3.50 -9.69 6.28
C LEU A 80 -4.13 -10.78 5.41
N GLY A 81 -5.32 -11.22 5.82
CA GLY A 81 -6.15 -12.10 5.00
C GLY A 81 -6.66 -11.36 3.77
N LEU A 82 -6.77 -12.08 2.66
CA LEU A 82 -7.35 -11.61 1.42
C LEU A 82 -8.41 -12.64 1.00
N PRO A 83 -9.64 -12.22 0.68
CA PRO A 83 -10.67 -13.11 0.14
C PRO A 83 -10.21 -13.70 -1.20
N VAL A 84 -9.85 -14.98 -1.17
CA VAL A 84 -9.17 -15.68 -2.28
C VAL A 84 -10.14 -15.92 -3.45
N GLU A 85 -11.45 -15.94 -3.17
CA GLU A 85 -12.51 -16.11 -4.16
C GLU A 85 -12.49 -15.00 -5.22
N GLN A 86 -11.99 -13.81 -4.86
CA GLN A 86 -11.81 -12.68 -5.78
C GLN A 86 -10.67 -12.89 -6.78
N PHE A 87 -9.82 -13.88 -6.52
CA PHE A 87 -8.66 -14.27 -7.32
C PHE A 87 -8.83 -15.68 -7.91
N ALA A 88 -10.05 -16.24 -7.83
CA ALA A 88 -10.48 -17.38 -8.65
C ALA A 88 -10.36 -17.03 -10.15
N PRO A 89 -10.50 -18.00 -11.08
CA PRO A 89 -10.28 -17.77 -12.50
C PRO A 89 -10.96 -16.48 -12.98
N PRO A 90 -10.23 -15.61 -13.70
CA PRO A 90 -10.67 -14.24 -13.91
C PRO A 90 -12.01 -14.23 -14.66
N ALA A 91 -13.00 -13.54 -14.08
CA ALA A 91 -14.32 -13.38 -14.69
C ALA A 91 -14.25 -12.65 -16.05
N ARG A 92 -13.14 -11.94 -16.33
CA ARG A 92 -12.89 -11.25 -17.58
C ARG A 92 -11.62 -11.78 -18.24
N THR A 93 -11.66 -11.84 -19.56
CA THR A 93 -10.46 -11.94 -20.38
C THR A 93 -9.68 -10.64 -20.34
N ARG A 94 -8.38 -10.72 -20.63
CA ARG A 94 -7.51 -9.54 -20.80
C ARG A 94 -8.08 -8.52 -21.80
N SER A 95 -8.67 -9.00 -22.91
CA SER A 95 -9.27 -8.13 -23.93
C SER A 95 -10.45 -7.33 -23.36
N GLN A 96 -11.32 -7.99 -22.58
CA GLN A 96 -12.44 -7.32 -21.92
C GLN A 96 -11.96 -6.28 -20.89
N ALA A 97 -10.94 -6.61 -20.10
CA ALA A 97 -10.36 -5.68 -19.13
C ALA A 97 -9.73 -4.45 -19.82
N ARG A 98 -9.00 -4.66 -20.92
CA ARG A 98 -8.43 -3.58 -21.74
C ARG A 98 -9.51 -2.70 -22.36
N GLN A 99 -10.59 -3.30 -22.88
CA GLN A 99 -11.72 -2.57 -23.43
C GLN A 99 -12.43 -1.72 -22.36
N GLU A 100 -12.71 -2.30 -21.19
CA GLU A 100 -13.36 -1.61 -20.06
C GLU A 100 -12.55 -0.39 -19.58
N LEU A 101 -11.22 -0.48 -19.67
CA LEU A 101 -10.30 0.59 -19.32
C LEU A 101 -9.90 1.46 -20.51
N THR A 102 -10.46 1.24 -21.71
CA THR A 102 -10.12 1.99 -22.93
C THR A 102 -8.60 1.99 -23.18
N LEU A 103 -8.00 0.80 -23.19
CA LEU A 103 -6.56 0.55 -23.38
C LEU A 103 -6.30 -0.10 -24.74
N PRO A 104 -5.06 -0.03 -25.27
CA PRO A 104 -4.68 -0.74 -26.48
C PRO A 104 -4.99 -2.23 -26.39
N ALA A 105 -5.64 -2.78 -27.42
CA ALA A 105 -6.03 -4.19 -27.45
C ALA A 105 -4.83 -5.14 -27.42
N GLN A 106 -3.70 -4.71 -28.00
CA GLN A 106 -2.45 -5.47 -28.12
C GLN A 106 -1.28 -4.69 -27.49
N GLY A 107 -0.08 -5.26 -27.51
CA GLY A 107 1.12 -4.65 -26.94
C GLY A 107 1.33 -4.95 -25.46
N LEU A 108 2.58 -4.76 -25.02
CA LEU A 108 3.02 -4.96 -23.65
C LEU A 108 2.59 -3.78 -22.78
N LEU A 109 1.95 -4.05 -21.65
CA LEU A 109 1.45 -3.03 -20.73
C LEU A 109 1.98 -3.27 -19.32
N LEU A 110 2.82 -2.35 -18.85
CA LEU A 110 3.22 -2.26 -17.46
C LEU A 110 2.09 -1.62 -16.64
N GLY A 111 2.00 -1.94 -15.36
CA GLY A 111 0.95 -1.41 -14.49
C GLY A 111 1.46 -0.95 -13.13
N ILE A 112 1.08 0.26 -12.74
CA ILE A 112 1.20 0.75 -11.36
C ILE A 112 -0.19 1.08 -10.78
N LEU A 113 -0.52 0.42 -9.67
CA LEU A 113 -1.78 0.59 -8.93
C LEU A 113 -1.51 1.29 -7.60
N GLY A 114 -2.21 2.39 -7.35
CA GLY A 114 -2.15 3.08 -6.07
C GLY A 114 -2.41 4.57 -6.16
N ARG A 115 -2.44 5.22 -5.00
CA ARG A 115 -2.60 6.67 -4.90
C ARG A 115 -1.55 7.41 -5.74
N PHE A 116 -1.92 8.55 -6.31
CA PHE A 116 -0.95 9.46 -6.91
C PHE A 116 -0.27 10.22 -5.77
N ASP A 117 0.84 9.66 -5.31
CA ASP A 117 1.78 10.26 -4.37
C ASP A 117 3.20 9.77 -4.68
N ARG A 118 4.21 10.52 -4.24
CA ARG A 118 5.62 10.18 -4.46
C ARG A 118 6.01 8.81 -3.89
N GLY A 119 5.30 8.33 -2.87
CA GLY A 119 5.57 7.05 -2.22
C GLY A 119 5.32 5.84 -3.12
N LYS A 120 4.63 6.03 -4.24
CA LYS A 120 4.40 4.98 -5.25
C LYS A 120 5.44 4.97 -6.37
N GLY A 121 6.24 6.04 -6.53
CA GLY A 121 7.33 6.12 -7.51
C GLY A 121 6.85 6.12 -8.97
N GLN A 122 5.67 6.68 -9.26
CA GLN A 122 5.19 6.77 -10.65
C GLN A 122 6.13 7.59 -11.52
N ASP A 123 6.68 8.68 -10.99
CA ASP A 123 7.69 9.53 -11.64
C ASP A 123 8.91 8.73 -12.10
N PHE A 124 9.44 7.85 -11.24
CA PHE A 124 10.54 6.95 -11.59
C PHE A 124 10.14 5.95 -12.69
N VAL A 125 8.95 5.36 -12.62
CA VAL A 125 8.47 4.41 -13.63
C VAL A 125 8.30 5.08 -14.99
N LEU A 126 7.92 6.36 -15.04
CA LEU A 126 7.86 7.13 -16.29
C LEU A 126 9.23 7.31 -16.94
N GLU A 127 10.27 7.58 -16.14
CA GLU A 127 11.65 7.68 -16.64
C GLU A 127 12.15 6.31 -17.13
N ALA A 128 11.89 5.25 -16.37
CA ALA A 128 12.24 3.90 -16.77
C ALA A 128 11.53 3.49 -18.08
N LEU A 129 10.26 3.84 -18.24
CA LEU A 129 9.51 3.60 -19.49
C LEU A 129 10.12 4.35 -20.67
N HIS A 130 10.51 5.61 -20.48
CA HIS A 130 11.17 6.39 -21.52
C HIS A 130 12.44 5.70 -21.99
N LEU A 131 13.35 5.34 -21.07
CA LEU A 131 14.60 4.63 -21.39
C LEU A 131 14.34 3.30 -22.12
N LEU A 132 13.36 2.53 -21.62
CA LEU A 132 12.99 1.23 -22.19
C LEU A 132 12.55 1.34 -23.66
N ARG A 133 11.86 2.42 -24.02
CA ARG A 133 11.45 2.71 -25.41
C ARG A 133 12.58 3.33 -26.24
N SER A 134 13.24 4.37 -25.73
CA SER A 134 14.17 5.20 -26.50
C SER A 134 15.57 4.60 -26.65
N GLU A 135 16.07 3.90 -25.63
CA GLU A 135 17.43 3.33 -25.64
C GLU A 135 17.42 1.83 -25.93
N TYR A 136 16.46 1.10 -25.36
CA TYR A 136 16.40 -0.36 -25.49
C TYR A 136 15.43 -0.85 -26.58
N GLY A 137 14.66 0.04 -27.21
CA GLY A 137 13.80 -0.27 -28.35
C GLY A 137 12.60 -1.18 -28.03
N HIS A 138 12.19 -1.26 -26.78
CA HIS A 138 11.05 -2.08 -26.37
C HIS A 138 9.73 -1.29 -26.46
N ASP A 139 8.78 -1.81 -27.24
CA ASP A 139 7.44 -1.23 -27.37
C ASP A 139 6.55 -1.63 -26.18
N ALA A 140 6.58 -0.82 -25.12
CA ALA A 140 5.76 -0.98 -23.91
C ALA A 140 4.94 0.28 -23.60
N GLY A 141 3.71 0.10 -23.12
CA GLY A 141 2.88 1.13 -22.51
C GLY A 141 2.85 1.01 -20.99
N LEU A 142 2.23 2.00 -20.32
CA LEU A 142 2.06 2.03 -18.87
C LEU A 142 0.63 2.43 -18.48
N LEU A 143 -0.02 1.59 -17.67
CA LEU A 143 -1.26 1.91 -16.98
C LEU A 143 -0.96 2.42 -15.57
N VAL A 144 -1.36 3.65 -15.27
CA VAL A 144 -1.30 4.25 -13.94
C VAL A 144 -2.73 4.38 -13.41
N MET A 145 -3.12 3.54 -12.46
CA MET A 145 -4.49 3.52 -11.93
C MET A 145 -4.55 3.91 -10.45
N GLY A 146 -5.39 4.87 -10.11
CA GLY A 146 -5.60 5.30 -8.74
C GLY A 146 -6.28 6.65 -8.60
N ALA A 147 -6.13 7.26 -7.43
CA ALA A 147 -6.66 8.58 -7.14
C ALA A 147 -5.61 9.47 -6.47
N PRO A 148 -5.69 10.80 -6.62
CA PRO A 148 -4.85 11.74 -5.90
C PRO A 148 -4.86 11.52 -4.38
N SER A 149 -3.73 11.79 -3.75
CA SER A 149 -3.62 11.75 -2.30
C SER A 149 -4.42 12.91 -1.67
N ARG A 150 -5.33 12.61 -0.73
CA ARG A 150 -6.18 13.61 -0.04
C ARG A 150 -5.44 14.85 0.49
N ASN A 151 -4.16 14.71 0.86
CA ASN A 151 -3.38 15.79 1.48
C ASN A 151 -2.55 16.60 0.46
N GLU A 152 -2.36 16.10 -0.76
CA GLU A 152 -1.52 16.72 -1.78
C GLU A 152 -2.34 17.33 -2.94
N GLY A 153 -3.66 17.08 -2.96
CA GLY A 153 -4.52 17.50 -4.06
C GLY A 153 -4.04 16.92 -5.40
N ASP A 154 -4.27 17.67 -6.48
CA ASP A 154 -3.93 17.24 -7.84
C ASP A 154 -2.51 17.62 -8.27
N THR A 155 -1.71 18.27 -7.41
CA THR A 155 -0.39 18.81 -7.80
C THR A 155 0.55 17.72 -8.30
N TYR A 156 0.65 16.59 -7.59
CA TYR A 156 1.52 15.50 -8.02
C TYR A 156 1.00 14.83 -9.30
N TYR A 157 -0.32 14.69 -9.45
CA TYR A 157 -0.91 14.17 -10.69
C TYR A 157 -0.58 15.08 -11.90
N GLN A 158 -0.69 16.39 -11.74
CA GLN A 158 -0.30 17.37 -12.77
C GLN A 158 1.20 17.28 -13.11
N GLN A 159 2.07 17.07 -12.12
CA GLN A 159 3.51 16.85 -12.34
C GLN A 159 3.76 15.60 -13.19
N LEU A 160 3.05 14.49 -12.91
CA LEU A 160 3.15 13.27 -13.73
C LEU A 160 2.70 13.52 -15.17
N GLN A 161 1.60 14.26 -15.38
CA GLN A 161 1.13 14.60 -16.72
C GLN A 161 2.14 15.47 -17.49
N GLN A 162 2.74 16.46 -16.82
CA GLN A 162 3.80 17.29 -17.40
C GLN A 162 5.04 16.47 -17.75
N GLN A 163 5.42 15.53 -16.89
CA GLN A 163 6.54 14.62 -17.14
C GLN A 163 6.27 13.72 -18.35
N VAL A 164 5.07 13.15 -18.47
CA VAL A 164 4.65 12.36 -19.64
C VAL A 164 4.76 13.17 -20.92
N ALA A 165 4.28 14.43 -20.91
CA ALA A 165 4.39 15.32 -22.07
C ALA A 165 5.85 15.62 -22.41
N ARG A 166 6.68 15.94 -21.42
CA ARG A 166 8.11 16.21 -21.58
C ARG A 166 8.89 15.03 -22.15
N LEU A 167 8.54 13.81 -21.74
CA LEU A 167 9.17 12.56 -22.20
C LEU A 167 8.61 12.04 -23.53
N GLY A 168 7.60 12.70 -24.10
CA GLY A 168 6.96 12.27 -25.34
C GLY A 168 6.13 10.99 -25.22
N LEU A 169 5.63 10.67 -24.01
CA LEU A 169 4.98 9.38 -23.70
C LEU A 169 3.44 9.45 -23.69
N ALA A 170 2.84 10.53 -24.21
CA ALA A 170 1.41 10.79 -24.09
C ALA A 170 0.51 9.70 -24.69
N ALA A 171 0.96 9.02 -25.75
CA ALA A 171 0.24 7.91 -26.37
C ALA A 171 0.35 6.60 -25.58
N GLU A 172 1.41 6.44 -24.78
CA GLU A 172 1.82 5.17 -24.15
C GLU A 172 1.45 5.10 -22.67
N VAL A 173 1.19 6.24 -22.05
CA VAL A 173 0.83 6.32 -20.62
C VAL A 173 -0.66 6.58 -20.47
N HIS A 174 -1.34 5.65 -19.82
CA HIS A 174 -2.78 5.67 -19.61
C HIS A 174 -3.09 5.87 -18.13
N PHE A 175 -3.55 7.07 -17.76
CA PHE A 175 -4.03 7.35 -16.41
C PHE A 175 -5.50 6.93 -16.26
N ARG A 176 -5.83 6.19 -15.19
CA ARG A 176 -7.21 5.82 -14.84
C ARG A 176 -7.51 6.11 -13.39
N GLY A 177 -8.75 6.53 -13.14
CA GLY A 177 -9.24 6.82 -11.80
C GLY A 177 -9.31 5.57 -10.92
N PHE A 178 -9.53 5.79 -9.62
CA PHE A 178 -9.72 4.72 -8.66
C PHE A 178 -10.91 3.82 -9.05
N ARG A 179 -10.69 2.50 -8.95
CA ARG A 179 -11.73 1.49 -9.09
C ARG A 179 -11.86 0.72 -7.78
N PRO A 180 -13.07 0.46 -7.28
CA PRO A 180 -13.28 -0.39 -6.10
C PRO A 180 -12.77 -1.82 -6.30
N ASN A 181 -12.89 -2.34 -7.52
CA ASN A 181 -12.44 -3.67 -7.90
C ASN A 181 -11.11 -3.56 -8.66
N PRO A 182 -9.97 -3.93 -8.07
CA PRO A 182 -8.66 -3.82 -8.70
C PRO A 182 -8.34 -4.99 -9.65
N ASP A 183 -9.19 -6.01 -9.72
CA ASP A 183 -9.01 -7.19 -10.59
C ASP A 183 -8.90 -6.79 -12.06
N VAL A 184 -9.73 -5.83 -12.52
CA VAL A 184 -9.70 -5.32 -13.90
C VAL A 184 -8.34 -4.72 -14.26
N PHE A 185 -7.64 -4.10 -13.29
CA PHE A 185 -6.30 -3.58 -13.50
C PHE A 185 -5.31 -4.72 -13.73
N TYR A 186 -5.30 -5.72 -12.85
CA TYR A 186 -4.37 -6.86 -12.97
C TYR A 186 -4.63 -7.70 -14.22
N GLN A 187 -5.88 -7.81 -14.66
CA GLN A 187 -6.26 -8.52 -15.88
C GLN A 187 -5.85 -7.77 -17.16
N ALA A 188 -5.71 -6.44 -17.11
CA ALA A 188 -5.39 -5.62 -18.28
C ALA A 188 -3.88 -5.55 -18.60
N ILE A 189 -3.03 -5.77 -17.60
CA ILE A 189 -1.57 -5.57 -17.68
C ILE A 189 -0.81 -6.89 -17.90
N ASP A 190 0.46 -6.77 -18.27
CA ASP A 190 1.42 -7.87 -18.35
C ASP A 190 2.28 -7.98 -17.09
N PHE A 191 2.75 -6.83 -16.60
CA PHE A 191 3.64 -6.75 -15.46
C PHE A 191 3.17 -5.68 -14.49
N SER A 192 3.01 -6.06 -13.21
CA SER A 192 2.80 -5.10 -12.14
C SER A 192 4.14 -4.57 -11.64
N VAL A 193 4.26 -3.25 -11.54
CA VAL A 193 5.46 -2.55 -11.10
C VAL A 193 5.21 -1.94 -9.73
N MET A 194 6.07 -2.28 -8.76
CA MET A 194 6.09 -1.70 -7.43
C MET A 194 7.41 -0.96 -7.21
N ALA A 195 7.41 0.34 -7.50
CA ALA A 195 8.62 1.19 -7.51
C ALA A 195 8.72 2.10 -6.27
N ARG A 196 8.47 1.56 -5.08
CA ARG A 196 8.56 2.36 -3.86
C ARG A 196 10.03 2.76 -3.61
N LEU A 197 10.33 4.04 -3.82
CA LEU A 197 11.61 4.62 -3.46
C LEU A 197 11.64 4.82 -1.94
N THR A 198 12.56 4.13 -1.26
CA THR A 198 12.89 4.40 0.14
C THR A 198 14.02 5.41 0.14
N ALA A 199 13.73 6.65 0.54
CA ALA A 199 14.79 7.55 1.01
C ALA A 199 15.31 6.96 2.33
N TRP A 200 16.54 6.45 2.29
CA TRP A 200 17.26 5.96 3.46
C TRP A 200 17.72 7.13 4.34
#